data_AF-I4ENC3-F1
#
_entry.id   AF-I4ENC3-F1
#
_cell.length_a   1.000
_cell.length_b   1.000
_cell.length_c   1.000
_cell.angle_alpha   90.00
_cell.angle_beta   90.00
_cell.angle_gamma   90.00
#
_symmetry.space_group_name_H-M   'P 1'
#
loop_
_entity.id
_entity.type
_entity.pdbx_description
1 polymer ?
#
loop_
_entity_poly.entity_id
_entity_poly.type
_entity_poly.pdbx_seq_one_letter_code
_entity_poly.pdbx_strand_id
1 'polypeptide(L)'
;MSHSHAAEHAHPGAALYVKIGVVLAIITVVEVALYYIPALFGILIPALIILSTAKFILVVAYYMHLKFDDRIFTGFFLGGLGIATGTILALMALFENF
;
A
#
# COMPACT_ATOMS: atom_id res chain seq x y z
N MET A 1 -1.08 -48.67 0.68
CA MET A 1 -0.35 -47.68 1.50
C MET A 1 -0.75 -46.31 1.00
N SER A 2 -1.46 -45.54 1.84
CA SER A 2 -1.77 -44.14 1.58
C SER A 2 -0.49 -43.33 1.69
N HIS A 3 0.05 -42.87 0.57
CA HIS A 3 1.13 -41.88 0.58
C HIS A 3 0.51 -40.50 0.74
N SER A 4 0.45 -40.05 1.99
CA SER A 4 0.31 -38.64 2.33
C SER A 4 1.50 -37.88 1.75
N HIS A 5 1.29 -37.18 0.63
CA HIS A 5 2.23 -36.17 0.17
C HIS A 5 2.12 -34.95 1.08
N ALA A 6 2.89 -35.01 2.17
CA ALA A 6 3.32 -33.82 2.89
C ALA A 6 4.26 -32.99 2.01
N ALA A 7 4.02 -31.68 1.98
CA ALA A 7 5.02 -30.64 1.76
C ALA A 7 5.84 -30.65 0.45
N GLU A 8 5.22 -30.29 -0.67
CA GLU A 8 5.89 -29.87 -1.93
C GLU A 8 4.86 -28.99 -2.66
N HIS A 9 4.96 -27.66 -2.82
CA HIS A 9 6.07 -26.85 -3.28
C HIS A 9 6.01 -25.44 -2.64
N ALA A 10 6.98 -25.12 -1.79
CA ALA A 10 7.22 -23.75 -1.36
C ALA A 10 7.91 -22.98 -2.49
N HIS A 11 7.14 -22.38 -3.40
CA HIS A 11 7.68 -21.39 -4.31
C HIS A 11 8.17 -20.18 -3.49
N PRO A 12 9.47 -19.81 -3.55
CA PRO A 12 10.09 -18.82 -2.66
C PRO A 12 9.53 -17.39 -2.77
N GLY A 13 8.55 -17.14 -3.65
CA GLY A 13 7.80 -15.88 -3.72
C GLY A 13 6.49 -15.87 -2.92
N ALA A 14 5.70 -16.95 -2.94
CA ALA A 14 4.30 -16.93 -2.49
C ALA A 14 4.16 -16.66 -0.97
N ALA A 15 5.03 -17.24 -0.15
CA ALA A 15 4.99 -17.06 1.30
C ALA A 15 5.29 -15.60 1.70
N LEU A 16 6.14 -14.89 0.94
CA LEU A 16 6.44 -13.48 1.19
C LEU A 16 5.22 -12.60 0.89
N TYR A 17 4.56 -12.82 -0.25
CA TYR A 17 3.34 -12.10 -0.61
C TYR A 17 2.22 -12.30 0.42
N VAL A 18 2.01 -13.53 0.87
CA VAL A 18 1.03 -13.83 1.92
C VAL A 18 1.35 -13.08 3.21
N LYS A 19 2.63 -13.07 3.63
CA LYS A 19 3.06 -12.33 4.83
C LYS A 19 2.78 -10.83 4.71
N ILE A 20 3.03 -10.23 3.54
CA ILE A 20 2.79 -8.81 3.28
C ILE A 20 1.29 -8.51 3.22
N GLY A 21 0.50 -9.40 2.61
CA GLY A 21 -0.96 -9.35 2.62
C GLY A 21 -1.53 -9.35 4.03
N VAL A 22 -0.99 -10.18 4.93
CA VAL A 22 -1.39 -10.19 6.35
C VAL A 22 -1.07 -8.85 7.02
N VAL A 23 0.10 -8.26 6.75
CA VAL A 23 0.45 -6.93 7.28
C VAL A 23 -0.53 -5.85 6.78
N LEU A 24 -0.88 -5.86 5.49
CA LEU A 24 -1.86 -4.93 4.93
C LEU A 24 -3.25 -5.11 5.54
N ALA A 25 -3.67 -6.35 5.77
CA ALA A 25 -4.92 -6.65 6.43
C ALA A 25 -4.95 -6.10 7.86
N ILE A 26 -3.87 -6.28 8.63
CA ILE A 26 -3.72 -5.71 9.97
C ILE A 26 -3.81 -4.18 9.92
N ILE A 27 -3.10 -3.52 9.01
CA ILE A 27 -3.18 -2.05 8.86
C ILE A 27 -4.63 -1.61 8.57
N THR A 28 -5.34 -2.37 7.74
CA THR A 28 -6.73 -2.07 7.39
C THR A 28 -7.67 -2.24 8.59
N VAL A 29 -7.48 -3.28 9.40
CA VAL A 29 -8.24 -3.45 10.65
C VAL A 29 -7.96 -2.30 11.62
N VAL A 30 -6.71 -1.84 11.72
CA VAL A 30 -6.34 -0.69 12.55
C VAL A 30 -7.03 0.59 12.05
N GLU A 31 -7.07 0.85 10.75
CA GLU A 31 -7.78 2.01 10.20
C GLU A 31 -9.28 1.97 10.51
N VAL A 32 -9.92 0.81 10.36
CA VAL A 32 -11.32 0.63 10.72
C VAL A 32 -11.51 0.90 12.21
N ALA A 33 -10.64 0.39 13.08
CA ALA A 33 -10.71 0.67 14.51
C ALA A 33 -10.55 2.17 14.81
N LEU A 34 -9.60 2.86 14.18
CA LEU A 34 -9.41 4.31 14.33
C LEU A 34 -10.65 5.10 13.89
N TYR A 35 -11.31 4.67 12.81
CA TYR A 35 -12.53 5.31 12.31
C TYR A 35 -13.74 5.13 13.25
N TYR A 36 -13.85 3.97 13.90
CA TYR A 36 -15.00 3.63 14.74
C TYR A 36 -14.91 4.15 16.18
N ILE A 37 -13.72 4.49 16.69
CA ILE A 37 -13.53 4.92 18.09
C ILE A 37 -13.62 6.45 18.19
N PRO A 38 -14.66 7.01 18.84
CA PRO A 38 -14.84 8.46 18.88
C PRO A 38 -13.74 9.22 19.63
N ALA A 39 -13.09 8.57 20.60
CA ALA A 39 -11.98 9.18 21.33
C ALA A 39 -10.75 9.49 20.45
N LEU A 40 -10.65 8.91 19.25
CA LEU A 40 -9.52 9.06 18.34
C LEU A 40 -9.75 10.09 17.24
N PHE A 41 -10.92 10.75 17.19
CA PHE A 41 -11.24 11.75 16.16
C PHE A 41 -10.21 12.89 16.06
N GLY A 42 -9.62 13.31 17.18
CA GLY A 42 -8.60 14.37 17.19
C GLY A 42 -7.32 14.04 16.42
N ILE A 43 -7.01 12.75 16.26
CA ILE A 43 -5.82 12.28 15.51
C ILE A 43 -6.19 11.48 14.26
N LEU A 44 -7.48 11.34 13.94
CA LEU A 44 -7.97 10.45 12.90
C LEU A 44 -7.38 10.82 11.53
N ILE A 45 -7.44 12.10 11.14
CA ILE A 45 -6.93 12.56 9.85
C ILE A 45 -5.43 12.27 9.67
N PRO A 46 -4.53 12.74 10.56
CA PRO A 46 -3.10 12.46 10.38
C PRO A 46 -2.77 10.97 10.48
N ALA A 47 -3.46 10.21 11.34
CA ALA A 47 -3.24 8.77 11.46
C ALA A 47 -3.66 8.01 10.18
N LEU A 48 -4.83 8.32 9.61
CA LEU A 48 -5.28 7.71 8.37
C LEU A 48 -4.39 8.05 7.18
N ILE A 49 -3.88 9.29 7.10
CA ILE A 49 -2.89 9.66 6.06
C ILE A 49 -1.65 8.77 6.18
N ILE A 50 -1.08 8.64 7.38
CA ILE A 50 0.13 7.83 7.60
C ILE A 50 -0.13 6.35 7.26
N LEU A 51 -1.23 5.77 7.74
CA LEU A 51 -1.57 4.37 7.49
C LEU A 51 -1.85 4.11 5.99
N SER A 52 -2.54 5.02 5.32
CA SER A 52 -2.81 4.94 3.88
C SER A 52 -1.53 5.05 3.05
N THR A 53 -0.65 6.00 3.37
CA THR A 53 0.68 6.13 2.74
C THR A 53 1.51 4.88 2.95
N ALA A 54 1.52 4.32 4.17
CA ALA A 54 2.26 3.09 4.46
C ALA A 54 1.75 1.91 3.63
N LYS A 55 0.43 1.73 3.51
CA LYS A 55 -0.16 0.68 2.65
C LYS A 55 0.20 0.88 1.20
N PHE A 56 0.11 2.11 0.69
CA PHE A 56 0.47 2.42 -0.68
C PHE A 56 1.92 2.02 -0.96
N ILE A 57 2.87 2.43 -0.11
CA ILE A 57 4.28 2.06 -0.26
C ILE A 57 4.47 0.54 -0.21
N LEU A 58 3.79 -0.17 0.69
CA LEU A 58 3.91 -1.63 0.80
C LEU A 58 3.39 -2.33 -0.47
N VAL A 59 2.25 -1.88 -1.01
CA VAL A 59 1.66 -2.40 -2.24
C VAL A 59 2.58 -2.14 -3.44
N VAL A 60 3.06 -0.90 -3.58
CA VAL A 60 3.96 -0.49 -4.66
C VAL A 60 5.28 -1.27 -4.59
N ALA A 61 5.91 -1.33 -3.41
CA ALA A 61 7.18 -2.01 -3.26
C ALA A 61 7.08 -3.52 -3.53
N TYR A 62 6.04 -4.19 -3.01
CA TYR A 62 5.99 -5.65 -3.06
C TYR A 62 5.01 -6.19 -4.08
N TYR A 63 3.74 -5.77 -4.09
CA TYR A 63 2.73 -6.32 -5.02
C TYR A 63 2.84 -5.78 -6.46
N MET A 64 3.36 -4.57 -6.64
CA MET A 64 3.72 -4.07 -7.98
C MET A 64 5.14 -4.48 -8.39
N HIS A 65 5.80 -5.34 -7.60
CA HIS A 65 7.12 -5.93 -7.88
C HIS A 65 8.29 -4.94 -8.00
N LEU A 66 8.06 -3.64 -7.77
CA LEU A 66 9.06 -2.58 -7.91
C LEU A 66 10.30 -2.73 -7.04
N LYS A 67 10.20 -3.45 -5.91
CA LYS A 67 11.37 -3.79 -5.08
C LYS A 67 12.24 -4.89 -5.70
N PHE A 68 11.67 -5.75 -6.53
CA PHE A 68 12.32 -6.89 -7.17
C PHE A 68 12.69 -6.62 -8.64
N ASP A 69 12.07 -5.62 -9.26
CA ASP A 69 12.31 -5.21 -10.64
C ASP A 69 13.36 -4.09 -10.77
N ASP A 70 13.77 -3.83 -12.03
CA ASP A 70 14.71 -2.75 -12.36
C ASP A 70 14.17 -1.37 -11.99
N ARG A 71 15.09 -0.48 -11.58
CA ARG A 71 14.79 0.91 -11.15
C ARG A 71 14.08 1.75 -12.22
N ILE A 72 14.09 1.31 -13.48
CA ILE A 72 13.38 1.95 -14.59
C ILE A 72 11.86 1.88 -14.36
N PHE A 73 11.33 0.75 -13.89
CA PHE A 73 9.90 0.61 -13.60
C PHE A 73 9.47 1.52 -12.44
N THR A 74 10.33 1.66 -11.43
CA THR A 74 10.14 2.63 -10.34
C THR A 74 10.16 4.06 -10.83
N GLY A 75 11.07 4.41 -11.75
CA GLY A 75 11.09 5.72 -12.39
C GLY A 75 9.80 6.02 -13.17
N PHE A 76 9.29 5.04 -13.93
CA PHE A 76 8.06 5.20 -14.71
C PHE A 76 6.82 5.37 -13.81
N PHE A 77 6.71 4.54 -12.76
CA PHE A 77 5.63 4.64 -11.78
C PHE A 77 5.65 5.98 -11.03
N LEU A 78 6.81 6.39 -10.51
CA LEU A 78 6.97 7.65 -9.79
C LEU A 78 6.78 8.86 -10.71
N GLY A 79 7.19 8.76 -11.99
CA GLY A 79 6.93 9.78 -13.00
C GLY A 79 5.42 9.95 -13.22
N GLY A 80 4.68 8.86 -13.43
CA GLY A 80 3.23 8.89 -13.55
C GLY A 80 2.54 9.43 -12.29
N LEU A 81 2.98 9.00 -11.10
CA LEU A 81 2.48 9.50 -9.82
C LEU A 81 2.72 11.01 -9.68
N GLY A 82 3.92 11.47 -10.02
CA GLY A 82 4.29 12.88 -9.98
C GLY A 82 3.46 13.74 -10.93
N ILE A 83 3.20 13.27 -12.15
CA ILE A 83 2.31 13.96 -13.10
C ILE A 83 0.90 14.03 -12.52
N ALA A 84 0.34 12.91 -12.03
CA ALA A 84 -1.00 12.89 -11.46
C ALA A 84 -1.15 13.84 -10.26
N THR A 85 -0.23 13.78 -9.31
CA THR A 85 -0.20 14.70 -8.17
C THR A 85 -0.02 16.15 -8.61
N GLY A 86 0.88 16.40 -9.55
CA GLY A 86 1.12 17.74 -10.11
C GLY A 86 -0.12 18.31 -10.79
N THR A 87 -0.85 17.52 -11.57
CA THR A 87 -2.11 17.93 -12.20
C THR A 87 -3.17 18.25 -11.14
N ILE A 88 -3.33 17.42 -10.10
CA ILE A 88 -4.27 17.70 -9.01
C ILE A 88 -3.92 19.01 -8.32
N LEU A 89 -2.66 19.22 -7.95
CA LEU A 89 -2.21 20.46 -7.30
C LEU A 89 -2.38 21.68 -8.21
N ALA A 90 -2.10 21.56 -9.50
CA ALA A 90 -2.30 22.63 -10.47
C ALA A 90 -3.78 23.00 -10.61
N LEU A 91 -4.68 22.01 -10.63
CA LEU A 91 -6.12 22.27 -10.65
C LEU A 91 -6.61 22.90 -9.36
N MET A 92 -6.15 22.44 -8.19
CA MET A 92 -6.48 23.05 -6.91
C MET A 92 -6.02 24.52 -6.87
N ALA A 93 -4.79 24.80 -7.29
CA ALA A 93 -4.26 26.17 -7.35
C ALA A 93 -5.02 27.05 -8.37
N LEU A 94 -5.43 26.49 -9.50
CA LEU A 94 -6.21 27.22 -10.51
C LEU A 94 -7.60 27.61 -9.98
N PHE A 95 -8.30 26.69 -9.29
CA PHE A 95 -9.64 26.93 -8.76
C PHE A 95 -9.65 27.72 -7.44
N GLU A 96 -8.60 27.65 -6.62
CA GLU A 96 -8.45 28.53 -5.45
C GLU A 96 -8.23 30.00 -5.85
N ASN A 97 -7.68 30.24 -7.04
CA ASN A 97 -7.39 31.57 -7.56
C ASN A 97 -8.56 32.17 -8.39
N PHE A 98 -9.73 31.52 -8.40
CA PHE A 98 -10.98 32.00 -9.01
C PHE A 98 -12.07 32.15 -7.96
#